data_AF-A0A1N6PYY5-F1
#
_entry.id   AF-A0A1N6PYY5-F1
#
_cell.length_a   1.000
_cell.length_b   1.000
_cell.length_c   1.000
_cell.angle_alpha   90.00
_cell.angle_beta   90.00
_cell.angle_gamma   90.00
#
_symmetry.space_group_name_H-M   'P 1'
#
loop_
_entity.id
_entity.type
_entity.pdbx_description
1 polymer ?
#
loop_
_entity_poly.entity_id
_entity_poly.type
_entity_poly.pdbx_seq_one_letter_code
_entity_poly.pdbx_strand_id
1 'polypeptide(L)'
;MREAAATRSYPAALAVLNVAEGLYLDWAMRAPKPLPKNFVHAEWITLHDNPFFRDFVGFLRDELDRVGPRAADQARDFFRRAVTLELAFFEDAYAA
;
A
#
# COMPACT_ATOMS: atom_id res chain seq x y z
N MET A 1 4.06 3.67 10.07
CA MET A 1 3.11 4.81 10.02
C MET A 1 3.45 5.95 11.00
N ARG A 2 3.35 5.76 12.33
CA ARG A 2 3.54 6.86 13.31
C ARG A 2 4.89 7.58 13.21
N GLU A 3 5.98 6.84 13.05
CA GLU A 3 7.31 7.42 12.91
C GLU A 3 7.44 8.30 11.65
N ALA A 4 6.98 7.80 10.49
CA ALA A 4 6.96 8.57 9.25
C ALA A 4 6.17 9.87 9.42
N ALA A 5 5.00 9.83 10.07
CA ALA A 5 4.22 11.04 10.35
C ALA A 5 4.96 12.03 11.28
N ALA A 6 5.66 11.53 12.29
CA ALA A 6 6.43 12.37 13.22
C ALA A 6 7.58 13.11 12.54
N THR A 7 8.14 12.58 11.44
CA THR A 7 9.16 13.27 10.65
C THR A 7 8.64 14.56 9.99
N ARG A 8 7.30 14.71 9.84
CA ARG A 8 6.67 15.76 9.03
C ARG A 8 7.22 15.85 7.60
N SER A 9 7.79 14.76 7.11
CA SER A 9 8.35 14.65 5.76
C SER A 9 7.29 14.04 4.85
N TYR A 10 6.90 14.80 3.83
CA TYR A 10 5.94 14.33 2.84
C TYR A 10 6.42 13.09 2.05
N PRO A 11 7.68 13.03 1.55
CA PRO A 11 8.22 11.81 0.96
C PRO A 11 8.20 10.59 1.90
N ALA A 12 8.46 10.80 3.21
CA ALA A 12 8.41 9.70 4.19
C ALA A 12 6.99 9.16 4.35
N ALA A 13 5.98 10.03 4.43
CA ALA A 13 4.58 9.61 4.49
C ALA A 13 4.16 8.85 3.21
N LEU A 14 4.48 9.40 2.03
CA LEU A 14 4.17 8.79 0.74
C LEU A 14 4.84 7.42 0.57
N ALA A 15 6.09 7.27 1.03
CA ALA A 15 6.80 6.00 0.94
C ALA A 15 6.08 4.87 1.68
N VAL A 16 5.52 5.16 2.86
CA VAL A 16 4.78 4.15 3.64
C VAL A 16 3.39 3.91 3.03
N LEU A 17 2.68 4.96 2.60
CA LEU A 17 1.35 4.85 2.00
C LEU A 17 1.37 4.11 0.66
N ASN A 18 2.40 4.32 -0.16
CA ASN A 18 2.55 3.58 -1.43
C ASN A 18 2.64 2.06 -1.21
N VAL A 19 3.30 1.64 -0.13
CA VAL A 19 3.39 0.21 0.20
C VAL A 19 2.04 -0.30 0.71
N ALA A 20 1.46 0.36 1.70
CA ALA A 20 0.21 -0.09 2.33
C ALA A 20 -0.96 -0.14 1.34
N GLU A 21 -1.15 0.89 0.52
CA GLU A 21 -2.28 0.95 -0.41
C GLU A 21 -1.98 0.22 -1.72
N GLY A 22 -0.74 0.34 -2.21
CA GLY A 22 -0.32 -0.24 -3.48
C GLY A 22 -0.33 -1.77 -3.47
N LEU A 23 0.08 -2.40 -2.36
CA LEU A 23 0.05 -3.86 -2.23
C LEU A 23 -1.39 -4.41 -2.31
N TYR A 24 -2.34 -3.72 -1.68
CA TYR A 24 -3.74 -4.11 -1.68
C TYR A 24 -4.36 -4.03 -3.07
N LEU A 25 -4.09 -2.94 -3.81
CA LEU A 25 -4.52 -2.83 -5.21
C LEU A 25 -3.90 -3.95 -6.05
N ASP A 26 -2.60 -4.18 -5.89
CA ASP A 26 -1.86 -5.16 -6.66
C ASP A 26 -2.41 -6.58 -6.47
N TRP A 27 -2.79 -6.95 -5.26
CA TRP A 27 -3.43 -8.24 -4.98
C TRP A 27 -4.86 -8.31 -5.50
N ALA A 28 -5.65 -7.27 -5.27
CA ALA A 28 -7.05 -7.24 -5.70
C ALA A 28 -7.17 -7.34 -7.23
N MET A 29 -6.29 -6.67 -7.98
CA MET A 29 -6.21 -6.77 -9.44
C MET A 29 -5.86 -8.17 -9.96
N ARG A 30 -5.18 -8.99 -9.17
CA ARG A 30 -4.77 -10.36 -9.53
C ARG A 30 -5.76 -11.42 -9.03
N ALA A 31 -6.83 -11.02 -8.35
CA ALA A 31 -7.82 -11.95 -7.84
C ALA A 31 -8.45 -12.80 -8.98
N PRO A 32 -8.69 -14.10 -8.74
CA PRO A 32 -9.28 -14.97 -9.74
C PRO A 32 -10.72 -14.55 -10.05
N LYS A 33 -11.16 -14.84 -11.29
CA LYS A 33 -12.54 -14.61 -11.74
C LYS A 33 -13.23 -15.95 -12.01
N PRO A 34 -14.49 -16.15 -11.57
CA PRO A 34 -15.32 -15.19 -10.82
C PRO A 34 -14.80 -14.97 -9.38
N LEU A 35 -15.18 -13.85 -8.76
CA LEU A 35 -14.83 -13.56 -7.37
C LEU A 35 -15.35 -14.63 -6.41
N PRO A 36 -14.75 -14.79 -5.21
CA PRO A 36 -15.18 -15.77 -4.23
C PRO A 36 -16.68 -15.64 -3.87
N LYS A 37 -17.34 -16.77 -3.58
CA LYS A 37 -18.77 -16.77 -3.20
C LYS A 37 -19.04 -16.08 -1.86
N ASN A 38 -18.06 -16.05 -0.95
CA ASN A 38 -18.19 -15.35 0.31
C ASN A 38 -18.22 -13.84 0.05
N PHE A 39 -19.33 -13.19 0.43
CA PHE A 39 -19.54 -11.75 0.23
C PHE A 39 -18.40 -10.91 0.83
N VAL A 40 -17.94 -11.21 2.04
CA VAL A 40 -16.89 -10.42 2.71
C VAL A 40 -15.59 -10.44 1.90
N HIS A 41 -15.22 -11.60 1.35
CA HIS A 41 -14.00 -11.72 0.55
C HIS A 41 -14.15 -11.04 -0.82
N ALA A 42 -15.30 -11.20 -1.49
CA ALA A 42 -15.57 -10.55 -2.77
C ALA A 42 -15.66 -9.02 -2.64
N GLU A 43 -16.29 -8.53 -1.58
CA GLU A 43 -16.42 -7.10 -1.29
C GLU A 43 -15.07 -6.50 -0.93
N TRP A 44 -14.24 -7.19 -0.14
CA TRP A 44 -12.87 -6.76 0.14
C TRP A 44 -12.07 -6.57 -1.15
N ILE A 45 -12.13 -7.52 -2.10
CA ILE A 45 -11.44 -7.40 -3.39
C ILE A 45 -12.01 -6.21 -4.17
N THR A 46 -13.33 -6.07 -4.22
CA THR A 46 -14.01 -4.99 -4.95
C THR A 46 -13.64 -3.61 -4.40
N LEU A 47 -13.54 -3.46 -3.08
CA LEU A 47 -13.15 -2.22 -2.42
C LEU A 47 -11.70 -1.81 -2.73
N HIS A 48 -10.81 -2.76 -2.97
CA HIS A 48 -9.41 -2.48 -3.29
C HIS A 48 -9.09 -2.56 -4.79
N ASP A 49 -10.09 -2.78 -5.66
CA ASP A 49 -9.93 -2.77 -7.12
C ASP A 49 -11.03 -1.96 -7.85
N ASN A 50 -11.61 -0.96 -7.19
CA ASN A 50 -12.55 -0.04 -7.82
C ASN A 50 -11.82 1.18 -8.44
N PRO A 51 -12.47 1.92 -9.36
CA PRO A 51 -11.86 3.07 -10.03
C PRO A 51 -11.30 4.13 -9.08
N PHE A 52 -12.01 4.45 -7.99
CA PHE A 52 -11.57 5.45 -7.03
C PHE A 52 -10.30 5.01 -6.28
N PHE A 53 -10.24 3.74 -5.86
CA PHE A 53 -9.05 3.21 -5.20
C PHE A 53 -7.84 3.18 -6.15
N ARG A 54 -8.05 2.80 -7.41
CA ARG A 54 -7.00 2.85 -8.46
C ARG A 54 -6.47 4.26 -8.67
N ASP A 55 -7.36 5.25 -8.78
CA ASP A 55 -6.97 6.65 -8.96
C ASP A 55 -6.20 7.17 -7.74
N PHE A 56 -6.63 6.79 -6.53
CA PHE A 56 -5.95 7.16 -5.30
C PHE A 56 -4.53 6.57 -5.20
N VAL A 57 -4.37 5.27 -5.46
CA VAL A 57 -3.04 4.62 -5.48
C VAL A 57 -2.17 5.21 -6.60
N GLY A 58 -2.74 5.51 -7.77
CA GLY A 58 -2.06 6.22 -8.84
C GLY A 58 -1.52 7.57 -8.40
N PHE A 59 -2.36 8.37 -7.74
CA PHE A 59 -1.95 9.65 -7.16
C PHE A 59 -0.79 9.50 -6.16
N LEU A 60 -0.86 8.53 -5.24
CA LEU A 60 0.21 8.29 -4.27
C LEU A 60 1.54 7.95 -4.96
N ARG A 61 1.50 7.13 -6.01
CA ARG A 61 2.68 6.77 -6.80
C ARG A 61 3.27 7.98 -7.51
N ASP A 62 2.44 8.72 -8.23
CA ASP A 62 2.88 9.89 -9.00
C ASP A 62 3.47 10.97 -8.07
N GLU A 63 2.89 11.15 -6.88
CA GLU A 63 3.43 12.04 -5.86
C GLU A 63 4.78 11.56 -5.33
N LEU A 64 4.93 10.26 -5.05
CA LEU A 64 6.21 9.70 -4.59
C LEU A 64 7.29 9.82 -5.68
N ASP A 65 6.96 9.58 -6.94
CA ASP A 65 7.88 9.78 -8.07
C ASP A 65 8.32 11.26 -8.19
N ARG A 66 7.39 12.19 -7.93
CA ARG A 66 7.66 13.64 -7.99
C ARG A 66 8.58 14.13 -6.87
N VAL A 67 8.37 13.69 -5.63
CA VAL A 67 9.09 14.24 -4.46
C VAL A 67 10.16 13.32 -3.88
N GLY A 68 10.03 12.02 -4.06
CA GLY A 68 10.92 10.99 -3.54
C GLY A 68 12.39 11.19 -3.93
N PRO A 69 12.74 11.53 -5.19
CA PRO A 69 14.14 11.73 -5.59
C PRO A 69 14.89 12.80 -4.78
N ARG A 70 14.18 13.80 -4.24
CA ARG A 70 14.78 14.87 -3.41
C ARG A 70 15.11 14.43 -1.99
N ALA A 71 14.55 13.29 -1.55
CA ALA A 71 14.75 12.70 -0.23
C ALA A 71 14.94 11.18 -0.35
N ALA A 72 15.72 10.75 -1.36
CA ALA A 72 15.74 9.36 -1.81
C ALA A 72 16.09 8.36 -0.73
N ASP A 73 17.09 8.65 0.11
CA ASP A 73 17.52 7.73 1.18
C ASP A 73 16.44 7.56 2.25
N GLN A 74 15.80 8.65 2.67
CA GLN A 74 14.71 8.60 3.64
C GLN A 74 13.47 7.88 3.08
N ALA A 75 13.06 8.22 1.85
CA ALA A 75 11.94 7.55 1.20
C ALA A 75 12.20 6.05 1.05
N ARG A 76 13.41 5.67 0.63
CA ARG A 76 13.82 4.27 0.47
C ARG A 76 13.86 3.51 1.79
N ASP A 77 14.33 4.13 2.88
CA ASP A 77 14.31 3.52 4.21
C ASP A 77 12.89 3.19 4.65
N PHE A 78 12.00 4.19 4.65
CA PHE A 78 10.61 4.01 5.06
C PHE A 78 9.85 3.01 4.16
N PHE A 79 10.07 3.06 2.84
CA PHE A 79 9.46 2.11 1.91
C PHE A 79 9.87 0.67 2.23
N ARG A 80 11.18 0.41 2.40
CA ARG A 80 11.66 -0.95 2.72
C ARG A 80 11.11 -1.47 4.04
N ARG A 81 11.14 -0.63 5.07
CA ARG A 81 10.62 -1.00 6.39
C ARG A 81 9.11 -1.26 6.34
N ALA A 82 8.36 -0.47 5.56
CA ALA A 82 6.94 -0.71 5.34
C ALA A 82 6.70 -2.06 4.65
N VAL A 83 7.47 -2.42 3.63
CA VAL A 83 7.34 -3.73 2.96
C VAL A 83 7.59 -4.88 3.94
N THR A 84 8.63 -4.79 4.76
CA THR A 84 8.91 -5.81 5.79
C THR A 84 7.78 -5.93 6.80
N LEU A 85 7.19 -4.80 7.21
CA LEU A 85 6.08 -4.79 8.17
C LEU A 85 4.78 -5.34 7.57
N GLU A 86 4.45 -5.01 6.31
CA GLU A 86 3.29 -5.58 5.61
C GLU A 86 3.44 -7.10 5.49
N LEU A 87 4.62 -7.59 5.09
CA LEU A 87 4.86 -9.03 5.05
C LEU A 87 4.62 -9.68 6.42
N ALA A 88 5.20 -9.11 7.48
CA ALA A 88 5.02 -9.63 8.84
C ALA A 88 3.55 -9.60 9.29
N PHE A 89 2.79 -8.58 8.90
CA PHE A 89 1.36 -8.47 9.20
C PHE A 89 0.55 -9.63 8.59
N PHE A 90 0.84 -10.00 7.34
CA PHE A 90 0.17 -11.15 6.72
C PHE A 90 0.64 -12.49 7.29
N GLU A 91 1.94 -12.66 7.55
CA GLU A 91 2.45 -13.88 8.19
C GLU A 91 1.78 -14.13 9.56
N ASP A 92 1.60 -13.07 10.37
CA ASP A 92 0.92 -13.17 11.67
C ASP A 92 -0.54 -13.64 11.52
N ALA A 93 -1.25 -13.15 10.51
CA ALA A 93 -2.63 -13.58 10.23
C ALA A 93 -2.74 -15.06 9.81
N TYR A 94 -1.69 -15.67 9.26
CA TYR A 94 -1.64 -17.10 8.93
C TYR A 94 -1.13 -17.98 10.10
N ALA A 95 -0.43 -17.39 11.07
CA ALA A 95 0.09 -18.11 12.23
C ALA A 95 -0.94 -18.23 13.38
N ALA A 96 -1.99 -17.42 13.36
CA ALA A 96 -3.10 -17.41 14.32
C ALA A 96 -4.16 -18.48 14.04
#